data_AF-A0A8E6HR75-F1
#
_entry.id   AF-A0A8E6HR75-F1
#
_cell.length_a   1.000
_cell.length_b   1.000
_cell.length_c   1.000
_cell.angle_alpha   90.00
_cell.angle_beta   90.00
_cell.angle_gamma   90.00
#
_symmetry.space_group_name_H-M   'P 1'
#
loop_
_entity.id
_entity.type
_entity.pdbx_description
1 polymer ?
#
loop_
_entity_poly.entity_id
_entity_poly.type
_entity_poly.pdbx_seq_one_letter_code
_entity_poly.pdbx_strand_id
1 'polypeptide(L)'
;MICHRMREIISLTQLMYNLIDDYAAVYKKMLMYEQFFASTTICMLAYCAAEKLDQGEVQAIMMLLCIGATITLYIPCYLCTFLRSKISAVSDACWDIPFWEATGITIRPYLVLIMQRCLRPLPFQAPGFQEVSIKTFSSKMTSAYSLFNMLRQADFEF
;
A
#
# COMPACT_ATOMS: atom_id res chain seq x y z
N MET A 1 31.88 3.81 22.54
CA MET A 1 30.52 3.28 22.77
C MET A 1 29.49 3.83 21.78
N ILE A 2 29.37 5.15 21.60
CA ILE A 2 28.36 5.78 20.71
C ILE A 2 28.52 5.36 19.23
N CYS A 3 29.75 5.34 18.70
CA CYS A 3 29.99 4.92 17.31
C CYS A 3 29.64 3.45 17.05
N HIS A 4 29.69 2.59 18.06
CA HIS A 4 29.29 1.18 17.95
C HIS A 4 27.78 1.07 17.78
N ARG A 5 27.02 1.71 18.67
CA ARG A 5 25.55 1.73 18.62
C ARG A 5 25.02 2.35 17.34
N MET A 6 25.67 3.41 16.86
CA MET A 6 25.30 4.05 15.60
C MET A 6 25.53 3.12 14.39
N ARG A 7 26.64 2.37 14.38
CA ARG A 7 26.91 1.36 13.34
C ARG A 7 25.83 0.27 13.34
N GLU A 8 25.40 -0.19 14.52
CA GLU A 8 24.29 -1.15 14.63
C GLU A 8 23.00 -0.58 14.05
N ILE A 9 22.61 0.64 14.41
CA ILE A 9 21.40 1.30 13.87
C ILE A 9 21.47 1.43 12.34
N ILE A 10 22.61 1.86 11.81
CA ILE A 10 22.81 1.97 10.35
C ILE A 10 22.70 0.58 9.70
N SER A 11 23.32 -0.44 10.30
CA SER A 11 23.24 -1.81 9.76
C SER A 11 21.81 -2.34 9.77
N LEU A 12 21.04 -2.07 10.83
CA LEU A 12 19.64 -2.47 10.96
C LEU A 12 18.74 -1.76 9.93
N THR A 13 18.91 -0.44 9.78
CA THR A 13 18.17 0.32 8.76
C THR A 13 18.49 -0.21 7.35
N GLN A 14 19.76 -0.49 7.06
CA GLN A 14 20.16 -1.05 5.77
C GLN A 14 19.62 -2.47 5.54
N LEU A 15 19.62 -3.33 6.55
CA LEU A 15 19.01 -4.66 6.49
C LEU A 15 17.50 -4.56 6.24
N MET A 16 16.81 -3.64 6.92
CA MET A 16 15.38 -3.38 6.68
C MET A 16 15.12 -2.99 5.23
N TYR A 17 15.93 -2.09 4.66
CA TYR A 17 15.79 -1.71 3.24
C TYR A 17 16.06 -2.85 2.28
N ASN A 18 17.12 -3.63 2.51
CA ASN A 18 17.42 -4.78 1.67
C ASN A 18 16.27 -5.80 1.69
N LEU A 19 15.70 -6.07 2.87
CA LEU A 19 14.54 -6.93 2.99
C LEU A 19 13.35 -6.37 2.20
N ILE A 20 13.06 -5.07 2.33
CA ILE A 20 11.97 -4.42 1.59
C ILE A 20 12.20 -4.50 0.08
N ASP A 21 13.44 -4.31 -0.39
CA ASP A 21 13.80 -4.43 -1.81
C ASP A 21 13.64 -5.87 -2.32
N ASP A 22 14.08 -6.88 -1.55
CA ASP A 22 13.91 -8.29 -1.89
C ASP A 22 12.43 -8.69 -1.95
N TYR A 23 11.65 -8.25 -0.97
CA TYR A 23 10.19 -8.43 -0.97
C TYR A 23 9.54 -7.73 -2.16
N ALA A 24 9.93 -6.49 -2.45
CA ALA A 24 9.41 -5.78 -3.60
C ALA A 24 9.78 -6.46 -4.91
N ALA A 25 10.98 -7.01 -5.06
CA ALA A 25 11.38 -7.72 -6.27
C ALA A 25 10.44 -8.88 -6.61
N VAL A 26 9.97 -9.63 -5.60
CA VAL A 26 9.06 -10.76 -5.78
C VAL A 26 7.61 -10.29 -5.91
N TYR A 27 7.13 -9.47 -4.97
CA TYR A 27 5.71 -9.15 -4.85
C TYR A 27 5.25 -8.00 -5.75
N LYS A 28 6.15 -7.12 -6.22
CA LYS A 28 5.77 -5.97 -7.06
C LYS A 28 5.01 -6.40 -8.30
N LYS A 29 5.53 -7.40 -9.04
CA LYS A 29 4.87 -7.90 -10.25
C LYS A 29 3.49 -8.48 -9.96
N MET A 30 3.38 -9.26 -8.88
CA MET A 30 2.12 -9.87 -8.44
C MET A 30 1.08 -8.82 -8.04
N LEU A 31 1.48 -7.83 -7.23
CA LEU A 31 0.59 -6.74 -6.77
C LEU A 31 0.10 -5.88 -7.94
N MET A 32 0.96 -5.60 -8.91
CA MET A 32 0.55 -4.86 -10.12
C MET A 32 -0.49 -5.62 -10.94
N TYR A 33 -0.29 -6.93 -11.09
CA TYR A 33 -1.25 -7.79 -11.76
C TYR A 33 -2.60 -7.77 -11.01
N GLU A 34 -2.58 -8.01 -9.70
CA GLU A 34 -3.80 -7.96 -8.89
C GLU A 34 -4.55 -6.63 -9.02
N GLN A 35 -3.83 -5.51 -8.93
CA GLN A 35 -4.42 -4.17 -9.00
C GLN A 35 -5.05 -3.84 -10.36
N PHE A 36 -4.60 -4.50 -11.44
CA PHE A 36 -5.20 -4.38 -12.76
C PHE A 36 -6.54 -5.14 -12.83
N PHE A 37 -6.58 -6.38 -12.33
CA PHE A 37 -7.79 -7.20 -12.37
C PHE A 37 -8.82 -6.79 -11.32
N ALA A 38 -8.38 -6.22 -10.19
CA ALA A 38 -9.19 -5.74 -9.08
C ALA A 38 -10.46 -4.96 -9.48
N SER A 39 -10.30 -3.99 -10.40
CA SER A 39 -11.42 -3.13 -10.79
C SER A 39 -12.49 -3.91 -11.54
N THR A 40 -12.08 -4.81 -12.43
CA THR A 40 -12.98 -5.63 -13.23
C THR A 40 -13.65 -6.70 -12.38
N THR A 41 -12.89 -7.36 -11.49
CA THR A 41 -13.42 -8.40 -10.61
C THR A 41 -14.43 -7.84 -9.62
N ILE A 42 -14.15 -6.69 -8.98
CA ILE A 42 -15.12 -6.04 -8.08
C ILE A 42 -16.38 -5.63 -8.85
N CYS A 43 -16.24 -5.05 -10.05
CA CYS A 43 -17.39 -4.63 -10.86
C CYS A 43 -18.30 -5.81 -11.23
N MET A 44 -17.72 -6.90 -11.75
CA MET A 44 -18.46 -8.12 -12.11
C MET A 44 -19.13 -8.78 -10.89
N LEU A 45 -18.40 -8.89 -9.77
CA LEU A 45 -18.94 -9.44 -8.53
C LEU A 45 -20.11 -8.61 -8.00
N ALA A 46 -19.98 -7.27 -8.01
CA ALA A 46 -21.04 -6.36 -7.61
C ALA A 46 -22.28 -6.47 -8.51
N TYR A 47 -22.09 -6.56 -9.83
CA TYR A 47 -23.17 -6.73 -10.80
C TYR A 47 -23.94 -8.03 -10.57
N CYS A 48 -23.24 -9.17 -10.54
CA CYS A 48 -23.90 -10.46 -10.33
C CYS A 48 -24.54 -10.57 -8.94
N ALA A 49 -23.98 -9.92 -7.91
CA ALA A 49 -24.63 -9.83 -6.61
C ALA A 49 -25.94 -9.02 -6.69
N ALA A 50 -25.98 -7.93 -7.44
CA ALA A 50 -27.18 -7.11 -7.61
C ALA A 50 -28.28 -7.83 -8.41
N GLU A 51 -27.94 -8.50 -9.51
CA GLU A 51 -28.91 -9.25 -10.33
C GLU A 51 -29.58 -10.38 -9.52
N LYS A 52 -28.80 -11.10 -8.70
CA LYS A 52 -29.32 -12.17 -7.84
C LYS A 52 -30.23 -11.65 -6.73
N LEU A 53 -29.90 -10.48 -6.18
CA LEU A 53 -30.75 -9.80 -5.20
C LEU A 53 -32.10 -9.39 -5.81
N ASP A 54 -32.12 -8.92 -7.07
CA ASP A 54 -33.34 -8.51 -7.76
C ASP A 54 -34.26 -9.70 -8.08
N GLN A 55 -33.66 -10.87 -8.35
CA GLN A 55 -34.39 -12.15 -8.50
C GLN A 55 -34.95 -12.70 -7.17
N GLY A 56 -34.69 -12.03 -6.03
CA GLY A 56 -35.16 -12.45 -4.71
C GLY A 56 -34.36 -13.60 -4.07
N GLU A 57 -33.30 -14.09 -4.73
CA GLU A 57 -32.42 -15.13 -4.20
C GLU A 57 -31.13 -14.51 -3.63
N VAL A 58 -31.06 -14.40 -2.30
CA VAL A 58 -29.84 -13.96 -1.63
C VAL A 58 -28.80 -15.09 -1.64
N GLN A 59 -27.92 -15.10 -2.64
CA GLN A 59 -26.79 -16.02 -2.66
C GLN A 59 -25.69 -15.55 -1.70
N ALA A 60 -25.72 -16.07 -0.46
CA ALA A 60 -24.73 -15.76 0.58
C ALA A 60 -23.27 -15.98 0.12
N ILE A 61 -23.04 -16.97 -0.74
CA ILE A 61 -21.72 -17.26 -1.32
C ILE A 61 -21.19 -16.06 -2.12
N MET A 62 -22.04 -15.42 -2.93
CA MET A 62 -21.64 -14.31 -3.78
C MET A 62 -21.27 -13.07 -2.96
N MET A 63 -22.04 -12.81 -1.90
CA MET A 63 -21.77 -11.72 -0.97
C MET A 63 -20.45 -11.96 -0.22
N LEU A 64 -20.18 -13.20 0.18
CA LEU A 64 -18.94 -13.59 0.84
C LEU A 64 -17.73 -13.47 -0.10
N LEU A 65 -17.88 -13.81 -1.38
CA LEU A 65 -16.84 -13.61 -2.40
C LEU A 65 -16.55 -12.14 -2.66
N CYS A 66 -17.57 -11.27 -2.70
CA CYS A 66 -17.39 -9.82 -2.82
C CYS A 66 -16.56 -9.25 -1.65
N ILE A 67 -16.94 -9.62 -0.43
CA ILE A 67 -16.24 -9.19 0.79
C ILE A 67 -14.80 -9.73 0.79
N GLY A 68 -14.63 -11.01 0.46
CA GLY A 68 -13.32 -11.65 0.36
C GLY A 68 -12.39 -10.96 -0.64
N ALA A 69 -12.87 -10.70 -1.86
CA ALA A 69 -12.11 -10.00 -2.89
C ALA A 69 -11.69 -8.58 -2.44
N THR A 70 -12.59 -7.88 -1.75
CA THR A 70 -12.31 -6.54 -1.21
C THR A 70 -11.22 -6.59 -0.13
N ILE A 71 -11.28 -7.58 0.77
CA ILE A 71 -10.29 -7.77 1.84
C ILE A 71 -8.93 -8.11 1.25
N THR A 72 -8.86 -9.02 0.27
CA THR A 72 -7.61 -9.42 -0.37
C THR A 72 -6.89 -8.23 -1.02
N LEU A 73 -7.65 -7.28 -1.61
CA LEU A 73 -7.07 -6.05 -2.17
C LEU A 73 -6.72 -5.00 -1.12
N TYR A 74 -7.48 -4.94 -0.02
CA TYR A 74 -7.26 -3.99 1.06
C TYR A 74 -5.98 -4.29 1.86
N ILE A 75 -5.74 -5.57 2.20
CA ILE A 75 -4.58 -6.00 3.01
C ILE A 75 -3.24 -5.47 2.47
N PRO A 76 -2.83 -5.70 1.20
CA PRO A 76 -1.55 -5.22 0.70
C PRO A 76 -1.48 -3.69 0.65
N CYS A 77 -2.56 -3.01 0.27
CA CYS A 77 -2.64 -1.55 0.26
C CYS A 77 -2.45 -0.96 1.66
N TYR A 78 -3.05 -1.60 2.67
CA TYR A 78 -2.90 -1.22 4.07
C TYR A 78 -1.47 -1.46 4.57
N LEU A 79 -0.90 -2.63 4.31
CA LEU A 79 0.46 -2.99 4.73
C LEU A 79 1.51 -2.06 4.12
N CYS A 80 1.42 -1.73 2.82
CA CYS A 80 2.33 -0.78 2.18
C CYS A 80 2.23 0.61 2.82
N THR A 81 1.02 1.08 3.11
CA THR A 81 0.79 2.38 3.77
C THR A 81 1.35 2.38 5.20
N PHE A 82 1.11 1.30 5.95
CA PHE A 82 1.63 1.12 7.30
C PHE A 82 3.15 1.10 7.32
N LEU A 83 3.78 0.34 6.43
CA LEU A 83 5.23 0.28 6.29
C LEU A 83 5.82 1.66 5.99
N ARG A 84 5.19 2.41 5.09
CA ARG A 84 5.61 3.79 4.77
C ARG A 84 5.53 4.71 5.98
N SER A 85 4.44 4.63 6.75
CA SER A 85 4.28 5.41 7.97
C SER A 85 5.36 5.08 9.01
N LYS A 86 5.69 3.79 9.19
CA LYS A 86 6.75 3.37 10.10
C LYS A 86 8.13 3.87 9.69
N ILE A 87 8.45 3.83 8.40
CA ILE A 87 9.72 4.36 7.88
C ILE A 87 9.80 5.88 8.06
N SER A 88 8.69 6.60 7.82
CA SER A 88 8.63 8.04 8.07
C SER A 88 8.88 8.36 9.55
N ALA A 89 8.26 7.60 10.46
CA ALA A 89 8.46 7.79 11.90
C ALA A 89 9.92 7.61 12.35
N VAL A 90 10.70 6.75 11.66
CA VAL A 90 12.16 6.64 11.90
C VAL A 90 12.88 7.91 11.48
N SER A 91 12.50 8.50 10.34
CA SER A 91 13.04 9.79 9.90
C SER A 91 12.70 10.92 10.87
N ASP A 92 11.45 10.95 11.34
CA ASP A 92 10.97 11.96 12.29
C ASP A 92 11.70 11.84 13.63
N ALA A 93 11.87 10.62 14.14
CA ALA A 93 12.66 10.37 15.35
C ALA A 93 14.13 10.78 15.20
N CYS A 94 14.70 10.65 14.00
CA CYS A 94 16.04 11.15 13.70
C CYS A 94 16.09 12.68 13.68
N TRP A 95 14.99 13.35 13.32
CA TRP A 95 14.87 14.80 13.25
C TRP A 95 14.73 15.44 14.64
N ASP A 96 14.06 14.75 15.56
CA ASP A 96 13.90 15.19 16.95
C ASP A 96 15.19 15.13 17.77
N ILE A 97 16.25 14.52 17.24
CA ILE A 97 17.56 14.50 17.91
C ILE A 97 18.16 15.91 17.84
N PRO A 98 18.62 16.50 18.96
CA PRO A 98 19.23 17.83 18.98
C PRO A 98 20.53 17.83 18.16
N PHE A 99 20.38 18.16 16.88
CA PHE A 99 21.41 18.12 15.84
C PHE A 99 22.49 19.19 16.07
N TRP A 100 22.09 20.31 16.66
CA TRP A 100 22.92 21.48 16.94
C TRP A 100 23.63 21.43 18.29
N GLU A 101 23.03 20.83 19.33
CA GLU A 101 23.52 20.95 20.71
C GLU A 101 24.33 19.75 21.22
N ALA A 102 24.06 18.51 20.79
CA ALA A 102 24.58 17.32 21.49
C ALA A 102 25.32 16.29 20.62
N THR A 103 25.23 16.36 19.29
CA THR A 103 25.81 15.34 18.41
C THR A 103 27.14 15.79 17.81
N GLY A 104 28.22 15.09 18.17
CA GLY A 104 29.55 15.33 17.61
C GLY A 104 29.56 15.32 16.07
N ILE A 105 30.48 16.09 15.48
CA ILE A 105 30.64 16.31 14.02
C ILE A 105 30.55 15.02 13.20
N THR A 106 30.98 13.90 13.78
CA THR A 106 30.99 12.58 13.13
C THR A 106 29.60 11.96 12.92
N ILE A 107 28.59 12.28 13.75
CA ILE A 107 27.27 11.62 13.74
C ILE A 107 26.28 12.27 12.77
N ARG A 108 26.42 13.59 12.58
CA ARG A 108 25.57 14.41 11.70
C ARG A 108 25.40 13.85 10.28
N PRO A 109 26.47 13.49 9.54
CA PRO A 109 26.31 12.96 8.18
C PRO A 109 25.56 11.62 8.14
N TYR A 110 25.71 10.79 9.17
CA TYR A 110 24.99 9.51 9.25
C TYR A 110 23.50 9.70 9.49
N LEU A 111 23.11 10.63 10.36
CA LEU A 111 21.69 10.96 10.57
C LEU A 111 21.03 11.46 9.29
N VAL A 112 21.68 12.38 8.59
CA VAL A 112 21.18 12.90 7.30
C VAL A 112 21.06 11.79 6.26
N LEU A 113 22.03 10.86 6.21
CA LEU A 113 22.00 9.72 5.30
C LEU A 113 20.81 8.79 5.60
N ILE A 114 20.54 8.52 6.88
CA ILE A 114 19.38 7.70 7.30
C ILE A 114 18.08 8.40 6.91
N MET A 115 17.93 9.70 7.21
CA MET A 115 16.74 10.47 6.82
C MET A 115 16.51 10.47 5.31
N GLN A 116 17.55 10.73 4.51
CA GLN A 116 17.45 10.71 3.06
C GLN A 116 17.04 9.35 2.51
N ARG A 117 17.47 8.25 3.14
CA ARG A 117 17.04 6.89 2.79
C ARG A 117 15.58 6.65 3.18
N CYS A 118 15.16 7.12 4.36
CA CYS A 118 13.78 7.00 4.84
C CYS A 118 12.75 7.78 4.04
N LEU A 119 13.14 8.92 3.48
CA LEU A 119 12.26 9.73 2.65
C LEU A 119 12.08 9.19 1.22
N ARG A 120 12.85 8.18 0.80
CA ARG A 120 12.68 7.59 -0.55
C ARG A 120 11.32 6.91 -0.70
N PRO A 121 10.69 6.99 -1.88
CA PRO A 121 9.50 6.20 -2.17
C PRO A 121 9.81 4.71 -2.05
N LEU A 122 8.85 3.95 -1.53
CA LEU A 122 8.98 2.50 -1.39
C LEU A 122 9.14 1.82 -2.77
N PRO A 123 9.98 0.77 -2.89
CA PRO A 123 10.25 0.06 -4.16
C PRO A 123 9.02 -0.66 -4.75
N PHE A 124 7.94 -0.79 -3.96
CA PHE A 124 6.63 -1.26 -4.40
C PHE A 124 5.98 -0.32 -5.44
N GLN A 125 6.48 0.91 -5.60
CA GLN A 125 6.08 1.79 -6.68
C GLN A 125 6.71 1.34 -8.01
N ALA A 126 5.88 1.06 -9.01
CA ALA A 126 6.35 0.85 -10.37
C ALA A 126 6.24 2.16 -11.18
N PRO A 127 7.25 2.50 -12.00
CA PRO A 127 7.17 3.66 -12.87
C PRO A 127 5.96 3.54 -13.80
N GLY A 128 5.08 4.55 -13.78
CA GLY A 128 3.83 4.58 -14.57
C GLY A 128 2.59 4.03 -13.85
N PHE A 129 2.71 3.49 -12.64
CA PHE A 129 1.57 3.01 -11.84
C PHE A 129 1.41 3.85 -10.56
N GLN A 130 0.16 4.01 -10.11
CA GLN A 130 -0.14 4.71 -8.85
C GLN A 130 0.49 3.98 -7.66
N GLU A 131 0.98 4.74 -6.68
CA GLU A 131 1.52 4.21 -5.43
C GLU A 131 0.50 3.27 -4.77
N VAL A 132 0.89 2.01 -4.52
CA VAL A 132 0.03 1.03 -3.82
C VAL A 132 -0.20 1.54 -2.39
N SER A 133 -1.37 2.11 -2.18
CA SER A 133 -1.75 2.78 -0.95
C SER A 133 -3.26 2.71 -0.73
N ILE A 134 -3.70 3.01 0.49
CA ILE A 134 -5.12 3.11 0.83
C ILE A 134 -5.85 4.14 -0.07
N LYS A 135 -5.15 5.20 -0.52
CA LYS A 135 -5.72 6.19 -1.45
C LYS A 135 -6.04 5.56 -2.80
N THR A 136 -5.15 4.74 -3.33
CA THR A 136 -5.34 4.03 -4.60
C THR A 136 -6.46 3.00 -4.50
N PHE A 137 -6.54 2.27 -3.38
CA PHE A 137 -7.68 1.38 -3.10
C PHE A 137 -9.01 2.15 -3.14
N SER A 138 -9.11 3.29 -2.44
CA SER A 138 -10.31 4.12 -2.44
C SER A 138 -10.67 4.58 -3.85
N SER A 139 -9.69 5.04 -4.64
CA SER A 139 -9.93 5.48 -6.02
C SER A 139 -10.46 4.33 -6.90
N LYS A 140 -9.87 3.13 -6.79
CA LYS A 140 -10.32 1.95 -7.54
C LYS A 140 -11.73 1.53 -7.15
N MET A 141 -12.03 1.55 -5.86
CA MET A 141 -13.36 1.23 -5.35
C MET A 141 -14.40 2.22 -5.87
N THR A 142 -14.11 3.53 -5.85
CA THR A 142 -14.99 4.55 -6.46
C THR A 142 -15.20 4.31 -7.95
N SER A 143 -14.15 3.99 -8.71
CA SER A 143 -14.29 3.67 -10.14
C SER A 143 -15.16 2.42 -10.38
N ALA A 144 -15.00 1.37 -9.57
CA ALA A 144 -15.82 0.16 -9.66
C ALA A 144 -17.29 0.45 -9.33
N TYR A 145 -17.58 1.25 -8.30
CA TYR A 145 -18.93 1.69 -7.98
C TYR A 145 -19.56 2.54 -9.09
N SER A 146 -18.79 3.44 -9.71
CA SER A 146 -19.29 4.22 -10.84
C SER A 146 -19.64 3.33 -12.03
N LEU A 147 -18.77 2.37 -12.39
CA LEU A 147 -19.04 1.40 -13.46
C LEU A 147 -20.28 0.54 -13.15
N PHE A 148 -20.40 0.07 -11.92
CA PHE A 148 -21.57 -0.67 -11.46
C PHE A 148 -22.86 0.14 -11.61
N ASN A 149 -22.86 1.41 -11.19
CA ASN A 149 -24.02 2.28 -11.33
C ASN A 149 -24.39 2.52 -12.80
N MET A 150 -23.40 2.70 -13.69
CA MET A 150 -23.64 2.84 -15.13
C MET A 150 -24.25 1.58 -15.73
N LEU A 151 -23.70 0.40 -15.42
CA LEU A 151 -24.24 -0.88 -15.90
C LEU A 151 -25.68 -1.08 -15.43
N ARG A 152 -25.96 -0.75 -14.17
CA ARG A 152 -27.30 -0.88 -13.61
C ARG A 152 -28.30 0.09 -14.26
N GLN A 153 -27.88 1.31 -14.58
CA GLN A 153 -28.73 2.26 -15.32
C GLN A 153 -29.02 1.77 -16.74
N ALA A 154 -28.02 1.23 -17.44
CA ALA A 154 -28.20 0.70 -18.79
C ALA A 154 -29.13 -0.52 -18.82
N ASP A 155 -29.09 -1.38 -17.79
CA ASP A 155 -29.98 -2.54 -17.66
C ASP A 155 -31.46 -2.12 -17.44
N PHE A 156 -31.71 -1.00 -16.76
CA PHE A 156 -33.06 -0.44 -16.58
C PHE A 156 -33.62 0.28 -17.84
N GLU A 157 -32.78 0.62 -18.82
CA GLU A 157 -33.22 1.25 -20.07
C GLU A 157 -33.66 0.24 -21.15
N PHE A 158 -33.51 -1.06 -20.90
CA PHE A 158 -34.02 -2.16 -21.74
C PHE A 158 -35.21 -2.88 -21.10
#